data_AF-A0A1R0GYM3-F1
#
_entry.id   AF-A0A1R0GYM3-F1
#
_cell.length_a   1.000
_cell.length_b   1.000
_cell.length_c   1.000
_cell.angle_alpha   90.00
_cell.angle_beta   90.00
_cell.angle_gamma   90.00
#
_symmetry.space_group_name_H-M   'P 1'
#
loop_
_entity.id
_entity.type
_entity.pdbx_description
1 polymer ?
#
loop_
_entity_poly.entity_id
_entity_poly.type
_entity_poly.pdbx_seq_one_letter_code
_entity_poly.pdbx_strand_id
1 'polypeptide(L)' 'MPTGCYGGETFGMSEARVKSIQVEIEKAIRLVANVGKSAAMERVRADLGIKSVFLKTSTARERAYNKWPTLKTWIADFIR' A
#
# COMPACT_ATOMS: atom_id res chain seq x y z
N MET A 1 -19.13 7.80 -14.51
CA MET A 1 -19.42 6.97 -13.31
C MET A 1 -18.11 6.55 -12.66
N PRO A 2 -17.66 7.15 -11.55
CA PRO A 2 -16.44 6.69 -10.91
C PRO A 2 -16.62 6.26 -9.44
N THR A 3 -16.05 5.09 -9.17
CA THR A 3 -15.30 4.71 -7.94
C THR A 3 -16.06 4.60 -6.63
N GLY A 4 -16.72 3.46 -6.42
CA GLY A 4 -17.03 2.90 -5.10
C GLY A 4 -15.80 2.33 -4.35
N CYS A 5 -14.58 2.57 -4.84
CA CYS A 5 -13.36 1.98 -4.28
C CYS A 5 -12.68 2.83 -3.19
N TYR A 6 -13.08 4.10 -3.02
CA TYR A 6 -12.41 5.02 -2.09
C TYR A 6 -12.48 4.60 -0.61
N GLY A 7 -13.56 3.91 -0.21
CA GLY A 7 -13.71 3.42 1.17
C GLY A 7 -12.75 2.28 1.53
N GLY A 8 -12.38 1.44 0.56
CA GLY A 8 -11.42 0.34 0.81
C GLY A 8 -10.00 0.85 1.04
N GLU A 9 -9.63 1.92 0.34
CA GLU A 9 -8.30 2.54 0.39
C GLU A 9 -8.05 3.29 1.72
N THR A 10 -9.07 3.91 2.30
CA THR A 10 -8.97 4.69 3.54
C THR A 10 -8.97 3.83 4.80
N PHE A 11 -9.78 2.78 4.86
CA PHE A 11 -10.03 2.01 6.09
C PHE A 11 -9.25 0.68 6.19
N GLY A 12 -8.57 0.26 5.12
CA GLY A 12 -8.15 -1.14 4.94
C GLY A 12 -6.66 -1.48 5.17
N MET A 13 -5.73 -0.54 5.14
CA MET A 13 -4.29 -0.88 5.08
C MET A 13 -3.51 -0.36 6.29
N SER A 14 -3.68 -1.00 7.45
CA SER A 14 -2.77 -0.80 8.59
C SER A 14 -1.46 -1.57 8.35
N GLU A 15 -0.36 -1.12 8.95
CA GLU A 15 0.94 -1.79 8.83
C GLU A 15 0.85 -3.28 9.20
N ALA A 16 0.09 -3.61 10.24
CA ALA A 16 -0.17 -4.99 10.66
C ALA A 16 -0.85 -5.85 9.58
N ARG A 17 -1.78 -5.27 8.80
CA ARG A 17 -2.47 -5.97 7.70
C ARG A 17 -1.61 -6.03 6.43
N VAL A 18 -0.76 -5.04 6.19
CA VAL A 18 0.16 -5.02 5.05
C VAL A 18 1.34 -5.98 5.27
N LYS A 19 1.68 -6.29 6.53
CA LYS A 19 2.83 -7.14 6.88
C LYS A 19 2.78 -8.53 6.22
N SER A 20 1.64 -9.21 6.22
CA SER A 20 1.50 -10.54 5.60
C SER A 20 1.69 -10.48 4.08
N ILE A 21 1.12 -9.46 3.43
CA ILE A 21 1.28 -9.21 1.99
C ILE A 21 2.75 -8.91 1.67
N GLN A 22 3.40 -8.10 2.50
CA GLN A 22 4.79 -7.72 2.29
C GLN A 22 5.74 -8.92 2.44
N VAL A 23 5.47 -9.84 3.36
CA VAL A 23 6.22 -11.10 3.50
C VAL A 23 6.11 -11.97 2.25
N GLU A 24 4.91 -12.09 1.68
CA GLU A 24 4.72 -12.92 0.48
C GLU A 24 5.41 -12.32 -0.74
N ILE A 25 5.37 -10.99 -0.87
CA ILE A 25 6.13 -10.27 -1.89
C ILE A 25 7.63 -10.41 -1.69
N GLU A 26 8.13 -10.37 -0.45
CA GLU A 26 9.56 -10.60 -0.17
C GLU A 26 10.01 -11.99 -0.62
N LYS A 27 9.20 -13.03 -0.40
CA LYS A 27 9.51 -14.39 -0.88
C LYS A 27 9.58 -14.43 -2.40
N ALA A 28 8.62 -13.83 -3.09
CA ALA A 28 8.61 -13.76 -4.55
C ALA A 28 9.83 -13.00 -5.09
N ILE A 29 10.17 -11.85 -4.50
CA ILE A 29 11.36 -11.08 -4.87
C ILE A 29 12.63 -11.91 -4.66
N ARG A 30 12.74 -12.65 -3.56
CA ARG A 30 13.89 -13.53 -3.31
C ARG A 30 14.04 -14.62 -4.36
N LEU A 31 12.92 -15.23 -4.77
CA LEU A 31 12.91 -16.24 -5.83
C LEU A 31 13.35 -15.65 -7.17
N VAL A 32 12.84 -14.47 -7.55
CA VAL A 32 13.16 -13.82 -8.83
C VAL A 32 14.59 -13.30 -8.86
N ALA A 33 15.06 -12.70 -7.76
CA ALA A 33 16.42 -12.17 -7.66
C ALA A 33 17.48 -13.24 -7.39
N ASN A 34 17.07 -14.50 -7.13
CA ASN A 34 17.93 -15.63 -6.77
C ASN A 34 18.92 -15.30 -5.62
N VAL A 35 18.43 -14.61 -4.59
CA VAL A 35 19.23 -14.17 -3.44
C VAL A 35 18.99 -15.03 -2.20
N GLY A 36 20.06 -15.27 -1.44
CA GLY A 36 20.01 -16.02 -0.19
C GLY A 36 19.24 -15.32 0.93
N LYS A 37 18.91 -16.06 1.99
CA LYS A 37 18.16 -15.52 3.16
C LYS A 37 18.90 -14.40 3.91
N SER A 38 20.24 -14.37 3.81
CA SER A 38 21.12 -13.35 4.40
C SER A 38 21.12 -12.03 3.63
N ALA A 39 20.60 -11.99 2.40
CA ALA A 39 20.50 -10.77 1.64
C ALA A 39 19.51 -9.79 2.29
N ALA A 40 19.96 -8.57 2.53
CA ALA A 40 19.13 -7.49 3.03
C ALA A 40 18.07 -7.14 1.99
N MET A 41 16.79 -7.43 2.30
CA MET A 41 15.68 -7.22 1.38
C MET A 41 15.46 -5.76 0.99
N GLU A 42 15.86 -4.82 1.85
CA GLU A 42 15.82 -3.40 1.54
C GLU A 42 16.71 -3.05 0.35
N ARG A 43 17.93 -3.61 0.31
CA ARG A 43 18.87 -3.39 -0.79
C ARG A 43 18.37 -4.02 -2.11
N VAL A 44 17.91 -5.26 -2.05
CA VAL A 44 17.36 -5.97 -3.22
C VAL A 44 16.17 -5.22 -3.81
N ARG A 45 15.30 -4.66 -2.96
CA ARG A 45 14.18 -3.83 -3.42
C ARG A 45 14.65 -2.52 -4.05
N ALA A 46 15.64 -1.86 -3.46
CA ALA A 46 16.19 -0.62 -4.00
C ALA A 46 16.80 -0.84 -5.38
N ASP A 47 17.59 -1.91 -5.54
CA ASP A 47 18.21 -2.29 -6.82
C ASP A 47 17.15 -2.62 -7.89
N LEU A 48 16.04 -3.25 -7.49
CA LEU A 48 14.92 -3.57 -8.39
C LEU A 48 13.92 -2.40 -8.56
N GLY A 49 14.11 -1.27 -7.88
CA GLY A 49 13.18 -0.13 -7.90
C GLY A 49 11.80 -0.42 -7.30
N ILE A 50 11.67 -1.47 -6.49
CA ILE A 50 10.39 -1.91 -5.90
C ILE A 50 10.12 -1.13 -4.61
N LYS A 51 9.16 -0.21 -4.65
CA LYS A 51 8.67 0.49 -3.45
C LYS A 51 7.89 -0.47 -2.55
N SER A 52 8.00 -0.29 -1.23
CA SER A 52 7.25 -1.12 -0.28
C SER A 52 5.74 -0.97 -0.45
N VAL A 53 5.00 -2.05 -0.20
CA VAL A 53 3.52 -2.03 -0.25
C VAL A 53 2.99 -1.00 0.73
N PHE A 54 3.56 -0.95 1.94
CA PHE A 54 3.17 0.02 2.95
C PHE A 54 3.28 1.47 2.45
N LEU A 55 4.38 1.82 1.77
CA LEU A 55 4.56 3.17 1.22
C LEU A 55 3.53 3.48 0.12
N LYS A 56 3.25 2.51 -0.75
CA LYS A 56 2.22 2.64 -1.79
C LYS A 56 0.82 2.79 -1.21
N THR A 57 0.48 2.02 -0.18
CA THR A 57 -0.82 2.12 0.50
C THR A 57 -0.95 3.40 1.30
N SER A 58 0.13 3.85 1.96
CA SER A 58 0.12 5.09 2.73
C SER A 58 -0.07 6.30 1.83
N THR A 59 0.66 6.39 0.72
CA THR A 59 0.52 7.47 -0.27
C THR A 59 -0.86 7.49 -0.93
N ALA A 60 -1.43 6.32 -1.25
CA ALA A 60 -2.81 6.24 -1.74
C ALA A 60 -3.82 6.72 -0.70
N ARG A 61 -3.64 6.31 0.56
CA ARG A 61 -4.49 6.73 1.69
C ARG A 61 -4.40 8.23 1.95
N GLU A 62 -3.21 8.81 1.97
CA GLU A 62 -2.99 10.26 2.11
C GLU A 62 -3.67 11.04 0.98
N ARG A 63 -3.51 10.58 -0.27
CA ARG A 63 -4.21 11.16 -1.42
C ARG A 63 -5.74 11.09 -1.25
N ALA A 64 -6.25 9.98 -0.75
CA ALA A 64 -7.68 9.82 -0.49
C ALA A 64 -8.17 10.80 0.60
N TYR A 65 -7.42 10.95 1.70
CA TYR A 65 -7.73 11.95 2.74
C TYR A 65 -7.74 13.37 2.19
N ASN A 66 -6.74 13.76 1.41
CA ASN A 66 -6.66 15.11 0.83
C ASN A 66 -7.78 15.38 -0.19
N LYS A 67 -8.21 14.34 -0.93
CA LYS A 67 -9.31 14.46 -1.89
C LYS A 67 -10.68 14.48 -1.19
N TRP A 68 -10.81 13.80 -0.06
CA TRP A 68 -12.08 13.57 0.63
C TRP A 68 -12.94 14.83 0.84
N PRO A 69 -12.42 15.97 1.32
CA PRO A 69 -13.21 17.19 1.52
C PRO A 69 -13.84 17.76 0.24
N THR A 70 -13.31 17.38 -0.93
CA THR A 70 -13.79 17.85 -2.24
C THR A 70 -14.79 16.87 -2.89
N LEU A 71 -15.02 15.70 -2.28
CA LEU A 71 -15.94 14.71 -2.81
C LEU A 71 -17.40 15.12 -2.53
N LYS A 72 -18.20 15.28 -3.59
CA LYS A 72 -19.66 15.52 -3.50
C LYS A 72 -20.45 14.23 -3.23
N THR A 73 -19.87 13.31 -2.48
CA THR A 73 -20.51 12.02 -2.18
C THR A 73 -21.01 12.02 -0.75
N TRP A 74 -22.21 11.48 -0.51
CA TRP A 74 -22.84 11.32 0.81
C TRP A 74 -21.94 10.72 1.90
N ILE A 75 -20.91 9.95 1.52
CA ILE A 75 -19.95 9.38 2.46
C ILE A 75 -19.14 10.47 3.18
N ALA A 76 -18.88 11.61 2.52
CA ALA A 76 -18.19 12.74 3.12
C ALA A 76 -18.94 13.33 4.32
N ASP A 77 -20.27 13.21 4.33
CA ASP A 77 -21.13 13.74 5.39
C ASP A 77 -21.18 12.84 6.64
N PHE A 78 -20.75 11.56 6.54
CA PHE A 78 -20.78 10.63 7.68
C PHE A 78 -19.65 10.79 8.70
N ILE A 79 -18.60 11.55 8.37
CA ILE A 79 -17.39 11.66 9.22
C ILE A 79 -17.29 13.07 9.84
N ARG A 80 -18.39 13.82 9.83
CA ARG A 80 -18.46 15.16 10.42
C ARG A 80 -18.66 15.12 11.93
#